data_AF-A0A1H9EF34-F1
#
_entry.id   AF-A0A1H9EF34-F1
#
_cell.length_a   1.000
_cell.length_b   1.000
_cell.length_c   1.000
_cell.angle_alpha   90.00
_cell.angle_beta   90.00
_cell.angle_gamma   90.00
#
_symmetry.space_group_name_H-M   'P 1'
#
loop_
_entity.id
_entity.type
_entity.pdbx_description
1 polymer ?
#
loop_
_entity_poly.entity_id
_entity_poly.type
_entity_poly.pdbx_seq_one_letter_code
_entity_poly.pdbx_strand_id
1 'polypeptide(L)'
;MDKNELLCLLKDVLAGLRLVEIERAENVLHSIINNYELVICKLVSDDLTENLIKNSPREYLEIYSDYENPLLQKMDHAQKELNMFIVANP
;
A
#
# COMPACT_ATOMS: atom_id res chain seq x y z
N MET A 1 4.97 -11.70 9.80
CA MET A 1 5.99 -10.98 9.01
C MET A 1 6.71 -10.00 9.92
N ASP A 2 8.02 -9.82 9.76
CA ASP A 2 8.78 -8.81 10.52
C ASP A 2 8.73 -7.40 9.87
N LYS A 3 9.29 -6.39 10.57
CA LYS A 3 9.29 -4.99 10.11
C LYS A 3 9.99 -4.81 8.75
N ASN A 4 11.08 -5.52 8.50
CA ASN A 4 11.86 -5.39 7.27
C ASN A 4 11.14 -6.05 6.09
N GLU A 5 10.58 -7.25 6.32
CA GLU A 5 9.74 -7.93 5.34
C GLU A 5 8.52 -7.07 4.97
N LEU A 6 7.86 -6.45 5.95
CA LEU A 6 6.75 -5.52 5.73
C LEU A 6 7.19 -4.31 4.91
N LEU A 7 8.33 -3.71 5.24
CA LEU A 7 8.88 -2.58 4.51
C LEU A 7 9.18 -2.92 3.04
N CYS A 8 9.71 -4.12 2.78
CA CYS A 8 9.91 -4.63 1.42
C CYS A 8 8.58 -4.78 0.67
N LEU A 9 7.58 -5.41 1.30
CA LEU A 9 6.25 -5.57 0.70
C LEU A 9 5.61 -4.22 0.34
N LEU A 10 5.67 -3.24 1.25
CA LEU A 10 5.13 -1.90 1.02
C LEU A 10 5.83 -1.17 -0.13
N LYS A 11 7.16 -1.27 -0.21
CA LYS A 11 7.96 -0.69 -1.30
C LYS A 11 7.66 -1.34 -2.64
N ASP A 12 7.48 -2.66 -2.67
CA ASP A 12 7.12 -3.39 -3.88
C ASP A 12 5.74 -2.97 -4.41
N VAL A 13 4.76 -2.79 -3.52
CA VAL A 13 3.43 -2.28 -3.90
C VAL A 13 3.51 -0.84 -4.41
N LEU A 14 4.25 0.02 -3.71
CA LEU A 14 4.46 1.42 -4.13
C LEU A 14 5.11 1.50 -5.53
N ALA A 15 6.11 0.66 -5.81
CA ALA A 15 6.72 0.58 -7.12
C ALA A 15 5.71 0.15 -8.20
N GLY A 16 4.86 -0.84 -7.90
CA GLY A 16 3.80 -1.28 -8.81
C GLY A 16 2.76 -0.19 -9.07
N LEU A 17 2.32 0.55 -8.06
CA LEU A 17 1.38 1.65 -8.21
C LEU A 17 1.94 2.76 -9.11
N ARG A 18 3.21 3.14 -8.91
CA ARG A 18 3.89 4.12 -9.75
C ARG A 18 4.02 3.66 -11.20
N LEU A 19 4.29 2.37 -11.42
CA LEU A 19 4.32 1.81 -12.78
C LEU A 19 2.96 1.95 -13.47
N VAL A 20 1.87 1.59 -12.79
CA VAL A 20 0.51 1.73 -13.33
C VAL A 20 0.17 3.19 -13.63
N GLU A 21 0.54 4.13 -12.76
CA GLU A 21 0.34 5.56 -12.95
C GLU A 21 1.05 6.09 -14.21
N ILE A 22 2.31 5.66 -14.42
CA ILE A 22 3.11 6.00 -15.61
C ILE A 22 2.49 5.39 -16.87
N GLU A 23 2.13 4.10 -16.84
CA GLU A 23 1.59 3.38 -18.00
C GLU A 23 0.26 3.94 -18.48
N ARG A 24 -0.57 4.43 -17.56
CA ARG A 24 -1.88 5.03 -17.89
C ARG A 24 -1.83 6.53 -18.14
N ALA A 25 -0.71 7.19 -17.83
CA ALA A 25 -0.53 8.64 -17.94
C ALA A 25 -1.62 9.44 -17.20
N GLU A 26 -2.15 8.90 -16.10
CA GLU A 26 -3.21 9.47 -15.29
C GLU A 26 -2.76 9.58 -13.84
N ASN A 27 -2.86 10.76 -13.23
CA ASN A 27 -2.44 11.00 -11.84
C ASN A 27 -3.54 10.63 -10.81
N VAL A 28 -4.36 9.63 -11.14
CA VAL A 28 -5.53 9.22 -10.34
C VAL A 28 -5.13 8.37 -9.12
N LEU A 29 -3.93 7.78 -9.14
CA LEU A 29 -3.39 6.98 -8.04
C LEU A 29 -2.67 7.81 -6.97
N HIS A 30 -2.52 9.12 -7.16
CA HIS A 30 -1.74 9.99 -6.28
C HIS A 30 -2.07 9.84 -4.79
N SER A 31 -3.37 9.77 -4.43
CA SER A 31 -3.78 9.59 -3.03
C SER A 31 -3.34 8.26 -2.46
N ILE A 32 -3.44 7.18 -3.25
CA ILE A 32 -3.00 5.85 -2.82
C ILE A 32 -1.48 5.83 -2.65
N ILE A 33 -0.75 6.36 -3.64
CA ILE A 33 0.72 6.47 -3.61
C ILE A 33 1.20 7.24 -2.37
N ASN A 34 0.62 8.41 -2.10
CA ASN A 34 0.96 9.21 -0.92
C ASN A 34 0.72 8.45 0.39
N ASN A 35 -0.38 7.69 0.50
CA ASN A 35 -0.65 6.88 1.68
C ASN A 35 0.44 5.80 1.90
N TYR A 36 0.90 5.14 0.83
CA TYR A 36 2.00 4.18 0.93
C TYR A 36 3.32 4.87 1.34
N GLU A 37 3.64 6.02 0.77
CA GLU A 37 4.84 6.80 1.13
C GLU A 37 4.81 7.22 2.61
N LEU A 38 3.68 7.71 3.09
CA LEU A 38 3.49 8.10 4.49
C LEU A 38 3.61 6.89 5.43
N VAL A 39 2.99 5.76 5.09
CA VAL A 39 3.11 4.52 5.88
C VAL A 39 4.56 4.06 5.95
N ILE A 40 5.29 4.07 4.82
CA ILE A 40 6.69 3.69 4.78
C ILE A 40 7.53 4.62 5.67
N CYS A 41 7.30 5.94 5.59
CA CYS A 41 7.99 6.92 6.41
C CYS A 41 7.74 6.67 7.91
N LYS A 42 6.45 6.55 8.30
CA LYS A 42 6.03 6.30 9.68
C LYS A 42 6.54 4.96 10.21
N LEU A 43 6.56 3.91 9.37
CA LEU A 43 7.10 2.60 9.75
C LEU A 43 8.59 2.68 10.02
N VAL A 44 9.35 3.41 9.19
CA VAL A 44 10.80 3.60 9.41
C VAL A 44 11.07 4.40 10.67
N SER A 45 10.29 5.44 10.96
CA SER A 45 10.44 6.29 12.14
C SER A 45 9.81 5.73 13.43
N ASP A 46 9.25 4.51 13.39
CA ASP A 46 8.52 3.89 14.52
C ASP A 46 7.35 4.76 15.05
N ASP A 47 6.69 5.51 14.15
CA ASP A 47 5.53 6.38 14.44
C ASP A 47 4.25 5.90 13.73
N LEU A 48 4.20 4.61 13.38
CA LEU A 48 3.07 4.03 12.68
C LEU A 48 1.99 3.61 13.70
N THR A 49 0.95 4.43 13.81
CA THR A 49 -0.17 4.21 14.75
C THR A 49 -1.48 3.78 14.07
N GLU A 50 -1.59 3.96 12.75
CA GLU A 50 -2.80 3.65 12.00
C GLU A 50 -2.52 3.09 10.60
N ASN A 51 -3.46 2.30 10.10
CA ASN A 51 -3.38 1.74 8.75
C ASN A 51 -4.00 2.69 7.73
N LEU A 52 -3.17 3.56 7.15
CA LEU A 52 -3.59 4.52 6.11
C LEU A 52 -3.94 3.86 4.76
N ILE A 53 -3.52 2.61 4.53
CA ILE A 53 -3.74 1.89 3.27
C ILE A 53 -4.87 0.85 3.37
N LYS A 54 -5.64 0.84 4.46
CA LYS A 54 -6.71 -0.15 4.70
C LYS A 54 -7.73 -0.28 3.57
N ASN A 55 -7.99 0.81 2.86
CA ASN A 55 -8.95 0.87 1.76
C ASN A 55 -8.29 0.88 0.38
N SER A 56 -6.95 0.85 0.30
CA SER A 56 -6.23 1.00 -0.97
C SER A 56 -6.64 -0.03 -2.04
N PRO A 57 -6.92 -1.32 -1.73
CA PRO A 57 -7.35 -2.26 -2.77
C PRO A 57 -8.71 -1.90 -3.35
N ARG A 58 -9.63 -1.40 -2.50
CA ARG A 58 -10.96 -0.96 -2.92
C ARG A 58 -10.87 0.30 -3.77
N GLU A 59 -10.10 1.29 -3.33
CA GLU A 59 -9.88 2.54 -4.07
C GLU A 59 -9.28 2.24 -5.46
N TYR A 60 -8.33 1.31 -5.55
CA TYR A 60 -7.77 0.86 -6.83
C TYR A 60 -8.83 0.26 -7.76
N LEU A 61 -9.71 -0.60 -7.24
CA LEU A 61 -10.81 -1.19 -7.99
C LEU A 61 -11.84 -0.16 -8.44
N GLU A 62 -12.12 0.86 -7.63
CA GLU A 62 -13.03 1.95 -8.01
C GLU A 62 -12.48 2.77 -9.18
N ILE A 63 -11.15 2.86 -9.31
CA ILE A 63 -10.49 3.56 -10.43
C ILE A 63 -10.44 2.68 -11.69
N TYR A 64 -9.97 1.43 -11.59
CA TYR A 64 -9.65 0.63 -12.77
C TYR A 64 -10.57 -0.57 -13.01
N SER A 65 -11.38 -0.98 -12.03
CA SER A 65 -12.21 -2.18 -12.09
C SER A 65 -11.45 -3.45 -12.53
N ASP A 66 -10.15 -3.50 -12.24
CA ASP A 66 -9.22 -4.54 -12.69
C ASP A 66 -9.01 -5.58 -11.58
N TYR A 67 -9.96 -6.51 -11.49
CA TYR A 67 -9.99 -7.56 -10.45
C TYR A 67 -8.90 -8.62 -10.61
N GLU A 68 -8.37 -8.79 -11.83
CA GLU A 68 -7.35 -9.79 -12.14
C GLU A 68 -5.92 -9.23 -11.98
N ASN A 69 -5.78 -7.95 -11.61
CA ASN A 69 -4.47 -7.34 -11.47
C ASN A 69 -3.67 -7.98 -10.32
N PRO A 70 -2.47 -8.53 -10.57
CA PRO A 70 -1.63 -9.07 -9.51
C PRO A 70 -1.25 -8.04 -8.43
N LEU A 71 -1.21 -6.75 -8.78
CA LEU A 71 -0.98 -5.66 -7.83
C LEU A 71 -2.09 -5.60 -6.77
N LEU A 72 -3.33 -5.85 -7.15
CA LEU A 72 -4.48 -5.81 -6.24
C LEU A 72 -4.33 -6.84 -5.11
N GLN A 73 -3.88 -8.05 -5.43
CA GLN A 73 -3.60 -9.08 -4.43
C GLN A 73 -2.49 -8.66 -3.48
N LYS A 74 -1.43 -8.02 -4.01
CA LYS A 74 -0.34 -7.49 -3.18
C LYS A 74 -0.80 -6.34 -2.29
N MET A 75 -1.68 -5.46 -2.77
CA MET A 75 -2.27 -4.38 -1.99
C MET A 75 -3.11 -4.93 -0.83
N ASP A 76 -3.95 -5.93 -1.10
CA ASP A 76 -4.76 -6.58 -0.07
C ASP A 76 -3.90 -7.32 0.96
N HIS A 77 -2.84 -7.99 0.52
CA HIS A 77 -1.88 -8.59 1.44
C HIS A 77 -1.19 -7.54 2.32
N ALA A 78 -0.69 -6.45 1.70
CA ALA A 78 0.00 -5.38 2.40
C ALA A 78 -0.86 -4.71 3.47
N GLN A 79 -2.13 -4.42 3.18
CA GLN A 79 -3.02 -3.78 4.15
C GLN A 79 -3.33 -4.70 5.34
N LYS A 80 -3.48 -6.02 5.12
CA LYS A 80 -3.68 -7.01 6.20
C LYS A 80 -2.47 -7.11 7.10
N GLU A 81 -1.29 -7.26 6.50
CA GLU A 81 -0.03 -7.38 7.25
C GLU A 81 0.28 -6.11 8.04
N LEU A 82 0.08 -4.94 7.45
CA LEU A 82 0.25 -3.67 8.16
C LEU A 82 -0.69 -3.57 9.36
N ASN A 83 -1.96 -3.99 9.19
CA ASN A 83 -2.92 -4.00 10.30
C ASN A 83 -2.48 -4.95 11.42
N MET A 84 -1.98 -6.15 11.08
CA MET A 84 -1.46 -7.08 12.06
C MET A 84 -0.23 -6.53 12.78
N PHE A 85 0.66 -5.86 12.06
CA PHE A 85 1.85 -5.22 12.64
C PHE A 85 1.46 -4.16 13.68
N ILE A 86 0.49 -3.28 13.36
CA ILE A 86 0.01 -2.23 14.28
C ILE A 86 -0.67 -2.85 15.49
N VAL A 87 -1.54 -3.85 15.31
CA VAL A 87 -2.25 -4.51 16.43
C VAL A 87 -1.28 -5.24 17.36
N ALA A 88 -0.20 -5.80 16.81
CA ALA A 88 0.84 -6.46 17.60
C ALA A 88 1.77 -5.48 18.34
N ASN A 89 1.81 -4.21 17.94
CA ASN A 89 2.68 -3.16 18.50
C ASN A 89 1.84 -1.90 18.84
N PRO A 90 1.01 -1.94 19.91
CA PRO A 90 0.12 -0.85 20.31
C PRO A 90 0.84 0.36 20.91
#